data_AF-A0A926CN65-F1
#
_entry.id   AF-A0A926CN65-F1
#
_cell.length_a   1.000
_cell.length_b   1.000
_cell.length_c   1.000
_cell.angle_alpha   90.00
_cell.angle_beta   90.00
_cell.angle_gamma   90.00
#
_symmetry.space_group_name_H-M   'P 1'
#
loop_
_entity.id
_entity.type
_entity.pdbx_description
1 polymer ?
#
loop_
_entity_poly.entity_id
_entity_poly.type
_entity_poly.pdbx_seq_one_letter_code
_entity_poly.pdbx_strand_id
1 'polypeptide(L)'
;MPRLQERHWQFSRNVVFTDGAQFAANLLRAGVASPGDWDTTRDIGPFLQRTIERFVGDRAVKIDHAFDIGFCLGTTASSWREPEEINPQRILLTFRVANTVGWANLTPALDLLKAEHDLLPTLFYHWLRDSLSRWFRVFDVHEARWSWESWSEMRDEDEAERREHCDGDEIAYEPNERLGEPDLPKCIGTMRKGKLPDIARLTCSTQAQRLMHATERLDRISRRARCPKFDAEDREDLFPDSDPPVPVAALAFGDHDVITEFLNMELETAGQVELEPWPILKMDGTDPRSIRKAFHCANVALDTLEAAARVLSLVPGFEAMVKRNPYGV
;
A
#
# COMPACT_ATOMS: atom_id res chain seq x y z
N MET A 1 -11.53 -2.60 -16.67
CA MET A 1 -11.18 -1.36 -15.95
C MET A 1 -10.36 -1.79 -14.75
N PRO A 2 -9.16 -1.23 -14.53
CA PRO A 2 -8.46 -1.43 -13.27
C PRO A 2 -9.37 -0.84 -12.18
N ARG A 3 -9.48 -1.53 -11.06
CA ARG A 3 -10.50 -1.25 -10.04
C ARG A 3 -9.76 -1.19 -8.73
N LEU A 4 -9.85 -0.06 -8.03
CA LEU A 4 -10.31 -0.09 -6.65
C LEU A 4 -11.47 -1.07 -6.56
N GLN A 5 -11.15 -2.36 -6.33
CA GLN A 5 -12.11 -3.44 -6.33
C GLN A 5 -12.89 -3.33 -5.04
N GLU A 6 -13.97 -2.58 -5.13
CA GLU A 6 -14.98 -2.48 -4.10
C GLU A 6 -15.63 -3.84 -3.94
N ARG A 7 -15.34 -4.52 -2.84
CA ARG A 7 -15.98 -5.79 -2.52
C ARG A 7 -16.66 -5.67 -1.16
N HIS A 8 -17.98 -5.74 -1.17
CA HIS A 8 -18.81 -5.90 0.02
C HIS A 8 -19.14 -7.38 0.18
N TRP A 9 -18.33 -8.07 0.97
CA TRP A 9 -18.39 -9.52 1.05
C TRP A 9 -19.55 -10.07 1.88
N GLN A 10 -20.11 -9.29 2.82
CA GLN A 10 -21.04 -9.86 3.83
C GLN A 10 -22.42 -9.20 3.90
N PHE A 11 -22.55 -7.89 3.67
CA PHE A 11 -23.87 -7.24 3.67
C PHE A 11 -24.75 -7.65 2.47
N SER A 12 -24.16 -8.26 1.42
CA SER A 12 -24.85 -8.61 0.19
C SER A 12 -25.48 -10.01 0.19
N ARG A 13 -25.15 -10.88 1.16
CA ARG A 13 -25.50 -12.30 1.04
C ARG A 13 -26.54 -12.87 1.99
N ASN A 14 -26.76 -12.41 3.23
CA ASN A 14 -27.79 -13.00 4.13
C ASN A 14 -28.05 -12.23 5.45
N VAL A 15 -28.24 -10.90 5.46
CA VAL A 15 -28.43 -10.18 6.73
C VAL A 15 -29.89 -9.85 7.01
N VAL A 16 -30.40 -10.45 8.08
CA VAL A 16 -31.64 -10.09 8.77
C VAL A 16 -31.68 -8.57 9.04
N PHE A 17 -32.83 -7.97 8.75
CA PHE A 17 -33.07 -6.55 8.42
C PHE A 17 -32.66 -5.45 9.42
N THR A 18 -32.11 -5.72 10.61
CA THR A 18 -31.93 -4.68 11.65
C THR A 18 -30.54 -4.05 11.71
N ASP A 19 -29.47 -4.85 11.77
CA ASP A 19 -28.13 -4.31 12.07
C ASP A 19 -27.52 -3.61 10.85
N GLY A 20 -27.71 -4.16 9.65
CA GLY A 20 -27.33 -3.50 8.40
C GLY A 20 -28.07 -2.20 8.17
N ALA A 21 -29.37 -2.14 8.49
CA ALA A 21 -30.18 -0.93 8.37
C ALA A 21 -29.76 0.13 9.41
N GLN A 22 -29.45 -0.30 10.64
CA GLN A 22 -28.92 0.59 11.68
C GLN A 22 -27.55 1.15 11.29
N PHE A 23 -26.67 0.34 10.73
CA PHE A 23 -25.37 0.79 10.21
C PHE A 23 -25.54 1.79 9.06
N ALA A 24 -26.43 1.50 8.10
CA ALA A 24 -26.75 2.43 7.01
C ALA A 24 -27.28 3.77 7.53
N ALA A 25 -28.18 3.75 8.52
CA ALA A 25 -28.68 4.96 9.18
C ALA A 25 -27.56 5.70 9.92
N ASN A 26 -26.63 4.98 10.54
CA ASN A 26 -25.48 5.57 11.23
C ASN A 26 -24.46 6.19 10.26
N LEU A 27 -24.28 5.65 9.05
CA LEU A 27 -23.50 6.30 7.99
C LEU A 27 -24.09 7.66 7.57
N LEU A 28 -25.43 7.76 7.50
CA LEU A 28 -26.13 9.04 7.27
C LEU A 28 -25.89 10.00 8.42
N ARG A 29 -26.06 9.55 9.68
CA ARG A 29 -25.80 10.38 10.89
C ARG A 29 -24.33 10.80 11.01
N ALA A 30 -23.40 9.96 10.55
CA ALA A 30 -21.98 10.26 10.52
C ALA A 30 -21.63 11.35 9.48
N GLY A 31 -22.50 11.55 8.48
CA GLY A 31 -22.28 12.45 7.34
C GLY A 31 -21.41 11.82 6.24
N VAL A 32 -21.32 10.49 6.21
CA VAL A 32 -20.55 9.74 5.21
C VAL A 32 -21.43 9.34 4.02
N ALA A 33 -22.65 8.87 4.31
CA ALA A 33 -23.63 8.53 3.29
C ALA A 33 -24.56 9.70 2.95
N SER A 34 -25.22 9.62 1.78
CA SER A 34 -26.21 10.60 1.33
C SER A 34 -27.61 9.97 1.33
N PRO A 35 -28.65 10.69 1.78
CA PRO A 35 -30.04 10.22 1.67
C PRO A 35 -30.43 9.88 0.21
N GLY A 36 -29.91 10.63 -0.77
CA GLY A 36 -30.22 10.40 -2.18
C GLY A 36 -29.72 9.05 -2.73
N ASP A 37 -28.70 8.44 -2.11
CA ASP A 37 -28.26 7.10 -2.49
C ASP A 37 -29.34 6.08 -2.15
N TRP A 38 -29.92 6.21 -0.94
CA TRP A 38 -30.95 5.33 -0.43
C TRP A 38 -32.23 5.43 -1.26
N ASP A 39 -32.64 6.65 -1.60
CA ASP A 39 -33.83 6.89 -2.41
C ASP A 39 -33.76 6.20 -3.78
N THR A 40 -32.55 6.06 -4.32
CA THR A 40 -32.31 5.43 -5.61
C THR A 40 -32.15 3.91 -5.54
N THR A 41 -31.52 3.38 -4.49
CA THR A 41 -31.23 1.94 -4.41
C THR A 41 -32.32 1.14 -3.70
N ARG A 42 -32.90 1.69 -2.63
CA ARG A 42 -33.86 1.01 -1.74
C ARG A 42 -33.43 -0.38 -1.24
N ASP A 43 -32.13 -0.61 -1.21
CA ASP A 43 -31.48 -1.83 -0.75
C ASP A 43 -30.14 -1.48 -0.08
N ILE A 44 -29.84 -2.16 1.04
CA ILE A 44 -28.66 -1.88 1.87
C ILE A 44 -27.37 -2.15 1.10
N GLY A 45 -27.28 -3.27 0.36
CA GLY A 45 -26.05 -3.64 -0.35
C GLY A 45 -25.63 -2.58 -1.37
N PRO A 46 -26.48 -2.26 -2.37
CA PRO A 46 -26.22 -1.20 -3.33
C PRO A 46 -26.11 0.20 -2.71
N PHE A 47 -26.79 0.48 -1.59
CA PHE A 47 -26.62 1.75 -0.85
C PHE A 47 -25.20 1.90 -0.29
N LEU A 48 -24.70 0.85 0.36
CA LEU A 48 -23.34 0.83 0.90
C LEU A 48 -22.31 0.92 -0.22
N GLN A 49 -22.51 0.19 -1.32
CA GLN A 49 -21.66 0.27 -2.51
C GLN A 49 -21.58 1.70 -3.03
N ARG A 50 -22.71 2.35 -3.30
CA ARG A 50 -22.71 3.75 -3.77
C ARG A 50 -22.09 4.72 -2.78
N THR A 51 -22.25 4.47 -1.49
CA THR A 51 -21.61 5.29 -0.44
C THR A 51 -20.09 5.20 -0.57
N ILE A 52 -19.53 4.01 -0.78
CA ILE A 52 -18.09 3.82 -1.00
C ILE A 52 -17.65 4.38 -2.35
N GLU A 53 -18.37 4.11 -3.44
CA GLU A 53 -18.08 4.64 -4.78
C GLU A 53 -17.96 6.18 -4.74
N ARG A 54 -18.94 6.86 -4.12
CA ARG A 54 -18.88 8.32 -3.94
C ARG A 54 -17.73 8.72 -3.03
N PHE A 55 -17.52 8.01 -1.93
CA PHE A 55 -16.49 8.35 -0.97
C PHE A 55 -15.09 8.31 -1.60
N VAL A 56 -14.80 7.31 -2.42
CA VAL A 56 -13.56 7.22 -3.19
C VAL A 56 -13.56 8.29 -4.30
N GLY A 57 -14.61 8.32 -5.11
CA GLY A 57 -14.82 9.29 -6.18
C GLY A 57 -13.71 9.29 -7.24
N ASP A 58 -13.44 10.46 -7.81
CA ASP A 58 -12.46 10.64 -8.90
C ASP A 58 -11.00 10.32 -8.50
N ARG A 59 -10.74 10.07 -7.22
CA ARG A 59 -9.42 9.64 -6.73
C ARG A 59 -9.06 8.26 -7.25
N ALA A 60 -10.05 7.39 -7.46
CA ALA A 60 -9.81 6.03 -7.97
C ALA A 60 -8.96 6.05 -9.24
N VAL A 61 -9.37 6.83 -10.25
CA VAL A 61 -8.67 6.91 -11.55
C VAL A 61 -7.21 7.37 -11.39
N LYS A 62 -6.94 8.25 -10.43
CA LYS A 62 -5.59 8.77 -10.18
C LYS A 62 -4.74 7.77 -9.39
N ILE A 63 -5.34 7.05 -8.45
CA ILE A 63 -4.67 6.02 -7.65
C ILE A 63 -4.33 4.82 -8.56
N ASP A 64 -5.29 4.36 -9.36
CA ASP A 64 -5.17 3.23 -10.30
C ASP A 64 -4.11 3.47 -11.39
N HIS A 65 -3.68 4.72 -11.58
CA HIS A 65 -2.56 5.05 -12.45
C HIS A 65 -1.22 4.52 -11.91
N ALA A 66 -1.08 4.38 -10.59
CA ALA A 66 0.19 4.08 -9.93
C ALA A 66 0.14 2.93 -8.91
N PHE A 67 -1.05 2.54 -8.45
CA PHE A 67 -1.23 1.46 -7.48
C PHE A 67 -2.43 0.58 -7.86
N ASP A 68 -2.34 -0.73 -7.61
CA ASP A 68 -3.45 -1.68 -7.77
C ASP A 68 -3.98 -2.11 -6.40
N ILE A 69 -4.92 -1.33 -5.88
CA ILE A 69 -5.41 -1.46 -4.50
C ILE A 69 -6.92 -1.61 -4.49
N GLY A 70 -7.47 -2.60 -3.81
CA GLY A 70 -8.88 -2.67 -3.42
C GLY A 70 -9.15 -1.94 -2.10
N PHE A 71 -10.33 -1.32 -2.00
CA PHE A 71 -10.84 -0.69 -0.78
C PHE A 71 -12.17 -1.35 -0.42
N CYS A 72 -12.24 -1.97 0.75
CA CYS A 72 -13.36 -2.81 1.16
C CYS A 72 -13.96 -2.34 2.48
N LEU A 73 -15.27 -2.52 2.61
CA LEU A 73 -16.03 -2.34 3.83
C LEU A 73 -16.72 -3.65 4.19
N GLY A 74 -16.42 -4.18 5.38
CA GLY A 74 -16.94 -5.48 5.82
C GLY A 74 -16.82 -5.68 7.33
N THR A 75 -17.38 -6.78 7.82
CA THR A 75 -17.26 -7.22 9.23
C THR A 75 -16.18 -8.29 9.42
N THR A 76 -15.82 -8.96 8.33
CA THR A 76 -14.58 -9.71 8.19
C THR A 76 -13.72 -9.08 7.10
N ALA A 77 -12.43 -9.37 7.16
CA ALA A 77 -11.55 -9.20 6.03
C ALA A 77 -11.29 -10.53 5.30
N SER A 78 -11.54 -11.69 5.91
CA SER A 78 -11.26 -12.98 5.27
C SER A 78 -12.24 -13.31 4.15
N SER A 79 -11.74 -13.69 2.97
CA SER A 79 -12.58 -14.22 1.89
C SER A 79 -12.92 -15.71 2.05
N TRP A 80 -12.23 -16.42 2.95
CA TRP A 80 -12.30 -17.87 3.10
C TRP A 80 -13.05 -18.33 4.36
N ARG A 81 -13.25 -17.45 5.34
CA ARG A 81 -14.07 -17.79 6.51
C ARG A 81 -15.56 -17.79 6.18
N GLU A 82 -16.26 -18.77 6.76
CA GLU A 82 -17.71 -18.69 6.87
C GLU A 82 -18.09 -17.40 7.62
N PRO A 83 -19.17 -16.71 7.22
CA PRO A 83 -19.57 -15.50 7.90
C PRO A 83 -19.93 -15.84 9.36
N GLU A 84 -19.08 -15.43 10.30
CA GLU A 84 -19.43 -15.30 11.71
C GLU A 84 -20.66 -14.39 11.85
N GLU A 85 -21.37 -14.50 12.99
CA GLU A 85 -22.42 -13.55 13.34
C GLU A 85 -21.88 -12.12 13.19
N ILE A 86 -22.63 -11.29 12.48
CA ILE A 86 -22.23 -9.91 12.22
C ILE A 86 -22.08 -9.19 13.56
N ASN A 87 -20.87 -8.71 13.85
CA ASN A 87 -20.63 -7.85 14.99
C ASN A 87 -20.73 -6.38 14.54
N PRO A 88 -21.86 -5.69 14.81
CA PRO A 88 -22.02 -4.29 14.39
C PRO A 88 -21.06 -3.33 15.11
N GLN A 89 -20.42 -3.74 16.21
CA GLN A 89 -19.40 -2.97 16.91
C GLN A 89 -17.99 -3.14 16.33
N ARG A 90 -17.83 -4.06 15.37
CA ARG A 90 -16.57 -4.35 14.67
C ARG A 90 -16.79 -4.37 13.17
N ILE A 91 -16.83 -3.17 12.58
CA ILE A 91 -16.80 -2.96 11.14
C ILE A 91 -15.39 -2.53 10.73
N LEU A 92 -14.91 -3.03 9.59
CA LEU A 92 -13.58 -2.78 9.07
C LEU A 92 -13.66 -2.05 7.73
N LEU A 93 -12.82 -1.01 7.57
CA LEU A 93 -12.39 -0.51 6.27
C LEU A 93 -10.97 -1.03 6.02
N THR A 94 -10.78 -1.72 4.90
CA THR A 94 -9.51 -2.38 4.58
C THR A 94 -9.01 -1.95 3.21
N PHE A 95 -7.68 -1.85 3.10
CA PHE A 95 -6.97 -1.68 1.84
C PHE A 95 -6.22 -2.97 1.52
N ARG A 96 -6.27 -3.42 0.27
CA ARG A 96 -5.60 -4.65 -0.18
C ARG A 96 -4.92 -4.40 -1.51
N VAL A 97 -3.67 -4.84 -1.66
CA VAL A 97 -3.09 -4.94 -3.00
C VAL A 97 -3.90 -6.00 -3.77
N ALA A 98 -4.40 -5.64 -4.95
CA ALA A 98 -5.36 -6.50 -5.64
C ALA A 98 -4.66 -7.61 -6.42
N ASN A 99 -3.70 -7.27 -7.30
CA ASN A 99 -2.97 -8.24 -8.11
C ASN A 99 -1.47 -7.95 -8.20
N THR A 100 -1.05 -6.69 -8.12
CA THR A 100 0.36 -6.35 -8.32
C THR A 100 0.82 -5.12 -7.54
N VAL A 101 2.12 -5.08 -7.25
CA VAL A 101 2.78 -4.01 -6.48
C VAL A 101 3.13 -2.86 -7.42
N GLY A 102 2.87 -1.62 -7.00
CA GLY A 102 3.33 -0.46 -7.76
C GLY A 102 4.87 -0.41 -7.79
N TRP A 103 5.49 -0.17 -8.92
CA TRP A 103 6.96 -0.16 -9.00
C TRP A 103 7.45 1.16 -9.58
N ALA A 104 8.51 1.71 -9.00
CA ALA A 104 9.12 2.95 -9.48
C ALA A 104 10.64 2.91 -9.41
N ASN A 105 11.30 3.09 -10.55
CA ASN A 105 12.72 3.41 -10.62
C ASN A 105 12.94 4.90 -10.30
N LEU A 106 13.58 5.17 -9.17
CA LEU A 106 13.81 6.52 -8.68
C LEU A 106 15.09 7.16 -9.25
N THR A 107 15.99 6.39 -9.88
CA THR A 107 17.29 6.89 -10.35
C THR A 107 17.17 8.12 -11.26
N PRO A 108 16.29 8.15 -12.28
CA PRO A 108 16.14 9.35 -13.12
C PRO A 108 15.69 10.59 -12.35
N ALA A 109 14.86 10.43 -11.32
CA ALA A 109 14.45 11.53 -10.44
C ALA A 109 15.59 11.98 -9.53
N LEU A 110 16.38 11.05 -9.00
CA LEU A 110 17.54 11.36 -8.17
C LEU A 110 18.61 12.11 -8.97
N ASP A 111 18.88 11.71 -10.21
CA ASP A 111 19.83 12.39 -11.09
C ASP A 111 19.38 13.81 -11.44
N LEU A 112 18.09 13.97 -11.77
CA LEU A 112 17.48 15.30 -12.00
C LEU A 112 17.67 16.21 -10.79
N LEU A 113 17.39 15.71 -9.59
CA LEU A 113 17.46 16.50 -8.36
C LEU A 113 18.89 16.78 -7.92
N LYS A 114 19.79 15.82 -8.10
CA LYS A 114 21.22 15.94 -7.79
C LYS A 114 21.89 17.01 -8.64
N ALA A 115 21.47 17.13 -9.92
CA ALA A 115 21.98 18.17 -10.81
C ALA A 115 21.65 19.60 -10.33
N GLU A 116 20.61 19.76 -9.51
CA GLU A 116 20.21 21.08 -8.98
C GLU A 116 20.83 21.35 -7.61
N HIS A 117 20.79 20.38 -6.68
CA HIS A 117 21.36 20.55 -5.35
C HIS A 117 21.54 19.22 -4.59
N ASP A 118 22.66 19.06 -3.88
CA ASP A 118 23.04 17.81 -3.17
C ASP A 118 22.01 17.32 -2.14
N LEU A 119 21.23 18.22 -1.54
CA LEU A 119 20.21 17.87 -0.55
C LEU A 119 18.91 17.33 -1.16
N LEU A 120 18.60 17.63 -2.42
CA LEU A 120 17.30 17.32 -3.00
C LEU A 120 17.02 15.83 -3.16
N PRO A 121 17.98 14.98 -3.61
CA PRO A 121 17.76 13.53 -3.66
C PRO A 121 17.39 12.94 -2.29
N THR A 122 18.07 13.41 -1.24
CA THR A 122 17.81 12.99 0.14
C THR A 122 16.39 13.40 0.58
N LEU A 123 16.02 14.66 0.39
CA LEU A 123 14.69 15.16 0.76
C LEU A 123 13.58 14.41 0.00
N PHE A 124 13.77 14.22 -1.30
CA PHE A 124 12.82 13.52 -2.16
C PHE A 124 12.59 12.08 -1.69
N TYR A 125 13.65 11.29 -1.56
CA TYR A 125 13.57 9.89 -1.21
C TYR A 125 12.88 9.70 0.15
N HIS A 126 13.37 10.38 1.18
CA HIS A 126 12.86 10.20 2.54
C HIS A 126 11.43 10.70 2.68
N TRP A 127 11.04 11.81 2.04
CA TRP A 127 9.63 12.25 2.09
C TRP A 127 8.70 11.32 1.33
N LEU A 128 9.09 10.82 0.15
CA LEU A 128 8.27 9.86 -0.59
C LEU A 128 8.07 8.59 0.23
N ARG A 129 9.19 7.99 0.66
CA ARG A 129 9.23 6.76 1.46
C ARG A 129 8.45 6.92 2.76
N ASP A 130 8.81 7.88 3.61
CA ASP A 130 8.17 8.03 4.93
C ASP A 130 6.69 8.39 4.83
N SER A 131 6.27 9.10 3.78
CA SER A 131 4.86 9.44 3.60
C SER A 131 4.01 8.25 3.25
N LEU A 132 4.51 7.38 2.37
CA LEU A 132 3.85 6.12 2.02
C LEU A 132 3.89 5.15 3.22
N SER A 133 5.07 4.94 3.82
CA SER A 133 5.28 4.03 4.96
C SER A 133 4.49 4.40 6.22
N ARG A 134 3.98 5.64 6.34
CA ARG A 134 3.06 6.05 7.42
C ARG A 134 1.70 5.35 7.37
N TRP A 135 1.27 4.91 6.18
CA TRP A 135 -0.06 4.36 5.95
C TRP A 135 -0.01 2.96 5.34
N PHE A 136 0.93 2.70 4.46
CA PHE A 136 1.03 1.46 3.70
C PHE A 136 2.41 0.83 3.87
N ARG A 137 2.54 -0.48 3.67
CA ARG A 137 3.85 -1.12 3.56
C ARG A 137 4.49 -0.72 2.23
N VAL A 138 5.78 -0.43 2.23
CA VAL A 138 6.57 -0.03 1.05
C VAL A 138 7.81 -0.90 1.05
N PHE A 139 8.08 -1.56 -0.07
CA PHE A 139 9.30 -2.33 -0.26
C PHE A 139 10.42 -1.39 -0.69
N ASP A 140 11.34 -1.09 0.22
CA ASP A 140 12.46 -0.19 0.00
C ASP A 140 13.79 -0.88 0.35
N VAL A 141 14.88 -0.12 0.36
CA VAL A 141 16.20 -0.64 0.72
C VAL A 141 16.26 -1.28 2.12
N HIS A 142 15.42 -0.87 3.06
CA HIS A 142 15.43 -1.39 4.42
C HIS A 142 14.72 -2.74 4.48
N GLU A 143 13.59 -2.88 3.81
CA GLU A 143 12.91 -4.18 3.64
C GLU A 143 13.82 -5.16 2.89
N ALA A 144 14.42 -4.72 1.78
CA ALA A 144 15.35 -5.54 1.02
C ALA A 144 16.56 -5.99 1.87
N ARG A 145 17.10 -5.10 2.74
CA ARG A 145 18.22 -5.46 3.62
C ARG A 145 17.83 -6.51 4.65
N TRP A 146 16.63 -6.41 5.23
CA TRP A 146 16.12 -7.42 6.15
C TRP A 146 15.98 -8.78 5.45
N SER A 147 15.41 -8.80 4.24
CA SER A 147 15.33 -10.02 3.43
C SER A 147 16.72 -10.56 3.06
N TRP A 148 17.66 -9.69 2.74
CA TRP A 148 19.04 -10.08 2.44
C TRP A 148 19.77 -10.69 3.63
N GLU A 149 19.59 -10.15 4.84
CA GLU A 149 20.19 -10.70 6.07
C GLU A 149 19.68 -12.14 6.28
N SER A 150 18.36 -12.34 6.25
CA SER A 150 17.76 -13.67 6.40
C SER A 150 18.17 -14.64 5.27
N TRP A 151 18.15 -14.18 4.02
CA TRP A 151 18.57 -14.98 2.87
C TRP A 151 20.05 -15.34 2.94
N SER A 152 20.92 -14.41 3.34
CA SER A 152 22.36 -14.66 3.43
C SER A 152 22.71 -15.64 4.55
N GLU A 153 21.90 -15.71 5.62
CA GLU A 153 22.06 -16.71 6.68
C GLU A 153 21.70 -18.12 6.19
N MET A 154 20.59 -18.27 5.47
CA MET A 154 20.11 -19.58 4.98
C MET A 154 20.88 -20.09 3.75
N ARG A 155 21.44 -19.19 2.92
CA ARG A 155 22.10 -19.53 1.66
C ARG A 155 23.24 -20.54 1.80
N ASP A 156 24.06 -20.40 2.85
CA ASP A 156 25.24 -21.27 2.99
C ASP A 156 24.82 -22.72 3.27
N GLU A 157 23.68 -22.93 3.93
CA GLU A 157 23.06 -24.24 4.13
C GLU A 157 22.44 -24.75 2.82
N ASP A 158 21.63 -23.93 2.14
CA ASP A 158 21.01 -24.28 0.85
C ASP A 158 22.03 -24.67 -0.23
N GLU A 159 23.17 -23.98 -0.29
CA GLU A 159 24.24 -24.29 -1.25
C GLU A 159 25.02 -25.55 -0.88
N ALA A 160 25.16 -25.85 0.42
CA ALA A 160 25.73 -27.12 0.85
C ALA A 160 24.81 -28.29 0.45
N GLU A 161 23.52 -28.17 0.70
CA GLU A 161 22.52 -29.18 0.30
C GLU A 161 22.46 -29.38 -1.22
N ARG A 162 22.43 -28.30 -2.00
CA ARG A 162 22.48 -28.38 -3.47
C ARG A 162 23.73 -29.08 -3.97
N ARG A 163 24.88 -28.76 -3.38
CA ARG A 163 26.16 -29.37 -3.76
C ARG A 163 26.16 -30.88 -3.49
N GLU A 164 25.66 -31.31 -2.34
CA GLU A 164 25.50 -32.73 -2.01
C GLU A 164 24.55 -33.43 -3.00
N HIS A 165 23.47 -32.77 -3.42
CA HIS A 165 22.54 -33.31 -4.41
C HIS A 165 23.18 -33.46 -5.79
N CYS A 166 23.91 -32.44 -6.26
CA CYS A 166 24.65 -32.49 -7.53
C CYS A 166 25.72 -33.58 -7.54
N ASP A 167 26.45 -33.75 -6.42
CA ASP A 167 27.45 -34.81 -6.28
C ASP A 167 26.80 -36.20 -6.33
N GLY A 168 25.58 -36.36 -5.80
CA GLY A 168 24.81 -37.60 -5.85
C GLY A 168 24.27 -37.97 -7.23
N ASP A 169 23.91 -36.95 -8.03
CA ASP A 169 23.35 -37.12 -9.38
C ASP A 169 24.40 -37.04 -10.50
N GLU A 170 25.69 -36.91 -10.15
CA GLU A 170 26.82 -36.68 -11.08
C GLU A 170 26.63 -35.44 -11.98
N ILE A 171 25.90 -34.43 -11.50
CA ILE A 171 25.65 -33.17 -12.21
C ILE A 171 26.72 -32.15 -11.79
N ALA A 172 27.22 -31.37 -12.75
CA ALA A 172 28.14 -30.28 -12.45
C ALA A 172 27.45 -29.21 -11.59
N TYR A 173 27.97 -28.98 -10.38
CA TYR A 173 27.47 -27.94 -9.50
C TYR A 173 27.89 -26.54 -9.98
N GLU A 174 26.90 -25.69 -10.21
CA GLU A 174 27.09 -24.25 -10.46
C GLU A 174 26.47 -23.46 -9.30
N PRO A 175 27.28 -22.66 -8.55
CA PRO A 175 26.76 -21.82 -7.48
C PRO A 175 25.84 -20.74 -8.04
N ASN A 176 24.78 -20.42 -7.31
CA ASN A 176 23.92 -19.30 -7.64
C ASN A 176 24.66 -17.96 -7.44
N GLU A 177 24.33 -16.97 -8.28
CA GLU A 177 24.89 -15.62 -8.17
C GLU A 177 24.57 -15.03 -6.79
N ARG A 178 25.58 -14.47 -6.14
CA ARG A 178 25.41 -13.85 -4.83
C ARG A 178 24.87 -12.43 -5.00
N LEU A 179 23.65 -12.21 -4.52
CA LEU A 179 23.09 -10.87 -4.41
C LEU A 179 23.91 -10.01 -3.45
N GLY A 180 24.28 -8.81 -3.91
CA GLY A 180 24.98 -7.83 -3.09
C GLY A 180 24.11 -7.29 -1.96
N GLU A 181 24.72 -6.78 -0.90
CA GLU A 181 23.98 -6.15 0.19
C GLU A 181 23.21 -4.90 -0.31
N PRO A 182 21.91 -4.78 -0.04
CA PRO A 182 21.11 -3.63 -0.47
C PRO A 182 21.61 -2.33 0.14
N ASP A 183 22.01 -1.35 -0.68
CA ASP A 183 22.50 -0.05 -0.22
C ASP A 183 21.83 1.11 -0.95
N LEU A 184 21.75 2.25 -0.25
CA LEU A 184 21.23 3.47 -0.83
C LEU A 184 22.23 4.05 -1.86
N PRO A 185 21.74 4.62 -2.96
CA PRO A 185 22.56 5.46 -3.82
C PRO A 185 23.32 6.53 -3.02
N LYS A 186 24.61 6.73 -3.32
CA LYS A 186 25.49 7.67 -2.60
C LYS A 186 24.99 9.13 -2.57
N CYS A 187 24.05 9.49 -3.44
CA CYS A 187 23.42 10.81 -3.44
C CYS A 187 22.31 10.96 -2.38
N ILE A 188 21.88 9.86 -1.78
CA ILE A 188 20.92 9.85 -0.67
C ILE A 188 21.71 9.76 0.63
N GLY A 189 21.70 10.86 1.39
CA GLY A 189 22.29 10.92 2.71
C GLY A 189 21.27 10.65 3.82
N THR A 190 21.71 10.89 5.05
CA THR A 190 20.85 10.85 6.23
C THR A 190 19.99 12.11 6.33
N MET A 191 18.71 11.94 6.68
CA MET A 191 17.83 13.07 6.96
C MET A 191 18.26 13.81 8.22
N ARG A 192 18.61 15.09 8.07
CA ARG A 192 18.95 15.96 9.20
C ARG A 192 17.69 16.34 9.98
N LYS A 193 17.74 16.19 11.31
CA LYS A 193 16.70 16.71 12.21
C LYS A 193 16.87 18.24 12.32
N GLY A 194 15.85 19.01 11.92
CA GLY A 194 15.91 20.46 12.01
C GLY A 194 14.98 21.18 11.03
N LYS A 195 15.17 22.49 10.90
CA LYS A 195 14.45 23.30 9.92
C LYS A 195 14.89 22.92 8.52
N LEU A 196 13.93 22.49 7.71
CA LEU A 196 14.15 22.15 6.32
C LEU A 196 14.46 23.41 5.49
N PRO A 197 15.33 23.30 4.47
CA PRO A 197 15.58 24.40 3.56
C PRO A 197 14.34 24.71 2.73
N ASP A 198 14.25 25.95 2.23
CA ASP A 198 13.21 26.37 1.31
C ASP A 198 13.44 25.72 -0.07
N ILE A 199 12.59 24.74 -0.41
CA ILE A 199 12.70 23.95 -1.64
C ILE A 199 12.73 24.85 -2.89
N ALA A 200 11.96 25.95 -2.88
CA ALA A 200 11.90 26.86 -4.02
C ALA A 200 13.24 27.55 -4.30
N ARG A 201 14.13 27.63 -3.30
CA ARG A 201 15.49 28.17 -3.46
C ARG A 201 16.50 27.12 -3.91
N LEU A 202 16.19 25.84 -3.71
CA LEU A 202 17.05 24.73 -4.09
C LEU A 202 16.78 24.25 -5.51
N THR A 203 15.60 24.55 -6.05
CA THR A 203 15.15 24.01 -7.34
C THR A 203 15.12 25.08 -8.43
N CYS A 204 15.77 24.79 -9.56
CA CYS A 204 15.94 25.71 -10.67
C CYS A 204 15.03 25.37 -11.87
N SER A 205 14.90 24.09 -12.22
CA SER A 205 14.04 23.68 -13.34
C SER A 205 12.58 23.55 -12.89
N THR A 206 11.66 23.81 -13.83
CA THR A 206 10.23 23.60 -13.61
C THR A 206 9.91 22.15 -13.26
N GLN A 207 10.69 21.19 -13.77
CA GLN A 207 10.46 19.77 -13.52
C GLN A 207 10.81 19.40 -12.07
N ALA A 208 12.00 19.77 -11.59
CA ALA A 208 12.41 19.53 -10.21
C ALA A 208 11.52 20.28 -9.21
N GLN A 209 11.15 21.53 -9.50
CA GLN A 209 10.19 22.29 -8.69
C GLN A 209 8.86 21.54 -8.54
N ARG A 210 8.29 21.07 -9.66
CA ARG A 210 7.03 20.31 -9.65
C ARG A 210 7.14 19.03 -8.84
N LEU A 211 8.23 18.28 -9.03
CA LEU A 211 8.48 17.03 -8.31
C LEU A 211 8.56 17.28 -6.80
N MET A 212 9.43 18.20 -6.38
CA MET A 212 9.64 18.47 -4.96
C MET A 212 8.43 19.09 -4.27
N HIS A 213 7.68 19.97 -4.92
CA HIS A 213 6.43 20.49 -4.37
C HIS A 213 5.35 19.41 -4.26
N ALA A 214 5.28 18.47 -5.20
CA ALA A 214 4.39 17.33 -5.09
C ALA A 214 4.78 16.43 -3.90
N THR A 215 6.07 16.17 -3.71
CA THR A 215 6.59 15.36 -2.59
C THR A 215 6.38 16.04 -1.24
N GLU A 216 6.62 17.34 -1.13
CA GLU A 216 6.31 18.13 0.08
C GLU A 216 4.81 18.10 0.39
N ARG A 217 3.95 18.22 -0.63
CA ARG A 217 2.50 18.10 -0.47
C ARG A 217 2.11 16.71 0.03
N LEU A 218 2.72 15.66 -0.49
CA LEU A 218 2.53 14.27 -0.02
C LEU A 218 2.91 14.13 1.46
N ASP A 219 4.07 14.64 1.90
CA ASP A 219 4.49 14.61 3.33
C ASP A 219 3.51 15.35 4.24
N ARG A 220 3.02 16.51 3.82
CA ARG A 220 2.01 17.24 4.58
C ARG A 220 0.68 16.49 4.67
N ILE A 221 0.24 15.85 3.59
CA ILE A 221 -1.02 15.10 3.55
C ILE A 221 -0.93 13.87 4.46
N SER A 222 0.14 13.09 4.34
CA SER A 222 0.31 11.83 5.09
C SER A 222 0.33 12.03 6.61
N ARG A 223 0.67 13.24 7.08
CA ARG A 223 0.68 13.62 8.50
C ARG A 223 -0.65 14.15 9.05
N ARG A 224 -1.68 14.36 8.22
CA ARG A 224 -2.98 14.93 8.65
C ARG A 224 -3.71 14.05 9.67
N ALA A 225 -3.50 12.75 9.60
CA ALA A 225 -3.96 11.78 10.57
C ALA A 225 -2.85 10.74 10.82
N ARG A 226 -2.98 10.00 11.91
CA ARG A 226 -2.14 8.82 12.17
C ARG A 226 -2.91 7.59 11.75
N CYS A 227 -2.24 6.64 11.10
CA CYS A 227 -2.79 5.31 10.90
C CYS A 227 -3.12 4.71 12.29
N PRO A 228 -4.38 4.35 12.57
CA PRO A 228 -4.74 3.67 13.81
C PRO A 228 -3.97 2.37 13.94
N LYS A 229 -3.51 2.05 15.15
CA LYS A 229 -2.99 0.71 15.43
C LYS A 229 -4.16 -0.26 15.42
N PHE A 230 -4.01 -1.36 14.69
CA PHE A 230 -4.94 -2.47 14.75
C PHE A 230 -4.54 -3.41 15.87
N ASP A 231 -5.51 -3.74 16.73
CA ASP A 231 -5.29 -4.48 17.96
C ASP A 231 -4.75 -5.90 17.70
N ALA A 232 -3.90 -6.41 18.59
CA ALA A 232 -3.28 -7.73 18.41
C ALA A 232 -4.29 -8.86 18.61
N GLU A 233 -5.22 -8.72 19.56
CA GLU A 233 -6.29 -9.68 19.80
C GLU A 233 -7.25 -9.71 18.61
N ASP A 234 -7.66 -8.55 18.09
CA ASP A 234 -8.45 -8.49 16.86
C ASP A 234 -7.70 -9.07 15.65
N ARG A 235 -6.36 -8.91 15.60
CA ARG A 235 -5.53 -9.48 14.53
C ARG A 235 -5.49 -11.00 14.59
N GLU A 236 -5.20 -11.57 15.75
CA GLU A 236 -5.21 -13.02 15.96
C GLU A 236 -6.59 -13.61 15.71
N ASP A 237 -7.66 -12.93 16.14
CA ASP A 237 -9.03 -13.39 15.93
C ASP A 237 -9.41 -13.38 14.44
N LEU A 238 -9.11 -12.31 13.71
CA LEU A 238 -9.57 -12.11 12.33
C LEU A 238 -8.60 -12.67 11.26
N PHE A 239 -7.32 -12.85 11.60
CA PHE A 239 -6.22 -13.21 10.69
C PHE A 239 -5.21 -14.22 11.30
N PRO A 240 -5.63 -15.33 11.93
CA PRO A 240 -4.73 -16.25 12.63
C PRO A 240 -3.76 -16.99 11.70
N ASP A 241 -4.16 -17.15 10.43
CA ASP A 241 -3.41 -17.88 9.40
C ASP A 241 -3.27 -16.99 8.16
N SER A 242 -3.01 -15.70 8.33
CA SER A 242 -2.79 -14.80 7.19
C SER A 242 -1.32 -14.47 7.04
N ASP A 243 -0.87 -14.41 5.79
CA ASP A 243 0.45 -13.90 5.48
C ASP A 243 0.50 -12.38 5.73
N PRO A 244 1.69 -11.83 6.00
CA PRO A 244 1.89 -10.40 6.12
C PRO A 244 1.36 -9.63 4.89
N PRO A 245 0.98 -8.35 5.06
CA PRO A 245 0.49 -7.54 3.96
C PRO A 245 1.57 -7.35 2.89
N VAL A 246 1.19 -7.54 1.63
CA VAL A 246 2.03 -7.21 0.46
C VAL A 246 2.26 -5.69 0.39
N PRO A 247 3.47 -5.23 0.03
CA PRO A 247 3.76 -3.81 -0.11
C PRO A 247 2.90 -3.16 -1.19
N VAL A 248 2.46 -1.93 -0.96
CA VAL A 248 1.70 -1.17 -1.96
C VAL A 248 2.58 -0.73 -3.12
N ALA A 249 3.86 -0.52 -2.83
CA ALA A 249 4.84 -0.08 -3.80
C ALA A 249 6.26 -0.52 -3.47
N ALA A 250 7.07 -0.65 -4.51
CA ALA A 250 8.51 -0.85 -4.48
C ALA A 250 9.24 0.42 -4.95
N LEU A 251 10.19 0.89 -4.13
CA LEU A 251 11.01 2.06 -4.44
C LEU A 251 12.42 1.58 -4.83
N ALA A 252 12.59 1.31 -6.13
CA ALA A 252 13.81 0.74 -6.70
C ALA A 252 14.72 1.82 -7.32
N PHE A 253 15.94 1.42 -7.65
CA PHE A 253 16.97 2.23 -8.32
C PHE A 253 17.40 1.66 -9.68
N GLY A 254 16.78 0.57 -10.14
CA GLY A 254 16.99 -0.05 -11.45
C GLY A 254 16.11 -1.29 -11.65
N ASP A 255 16.04 -1.81 -12.88
CA ASP A 255 15.17 -2.95 -13.24
C ASP A 255 15.63 -4.28 -12.63
N HIS A 256 16.92 -4.40 -12.30
CA HIS A 256 17.55 -5.59 -11.71
C HIS A 256 18.32 -5.20 -10.45
N ASP A 257 17.78 -4.26 -9.68
CA ASP A 257 18.35 -3.98 -8.38
C ASP A 257 17.91 -5.04 -7.36
N VAL A 258 18.70 -5.16 -6.30
CA VAL A 258 18.46 -6.15 -5.25
C VAL A 258 17.12 -5.95 -4.53
N ILE A 259 16.56 -4.73 -4.56
CA ILE A 259 15.21 -4.45 -4.04
C ILE A 259 14.17 -5.20 -4.87
N THR A 260 14.28 -5.13 -6.20
CA THR A 260 13.38 -5.83 -7.11
C THR A 260 13.52 -7.34 -7.00
N GLU A 261 14.74 -7.86 -6.87
CA GLU A 261 14.98 -9.30 -6.69
C GLU A 261 14.34 -9.85 -5.41
N PHE A 262 14.55 -9.22 -4.25
CA PHE A 262 13.93 -9.69 -3.01
C PHE A 262 12.42 -9.50 -2.96
N LEU A 263 11.90 -8.46 -3.61
CA LEU A 263 10.46 -8.32 -3.77
C LEU A 263 9.88 -9.48 -4.59
N ASN A 264 10.52 -9.86 -5.69
CA ASN A 264 10.05 -10.97 -6.53
C ASN A 264 10.03 -12.27 -5.73
N MET A 265 11.07 -12.55 -4.93
CA MET A 265 11.08 -13.71 -4.03
C MET A 265 9.91 -13.69 -3.03
N GLU A 266 9.61 -12.53 -2.44
CA GLU A 266 8.45 -12.39 -1.56
C GLU A 266 7.14 -12.64 -2.33
N LEU A 267 6.99 -12.06 -3.51
CA LEU A 267 5.77 -12.18 -4.31
C LEU A 267 5.54 -13.58 -4.88
N GLU A 268 6.59 -14.37 -5.11
CA GLU A 268 6.48 -15.78 -5.54
C GLU A 268 5.81 -16.66 -4.48
N THR A 269 5.97 -16.29 -3.21
CA THR A 269 5.35 -16.98 -2.07
C THR A 269 4.07 -16.31 -1.61
N ALA A 270 3.90 -15.01 -1.88
CA ALA A 270 2.71 -14.27 -1.52
C ALA A 270 1.44 -14.83 -2.18
N GLY A 271 0.37 -14.97 -1.38
CA GLY A 271 -0.92 -15.44 -1.88
C GLY A 271 -1.07 -16.96 -1.93
N GLN A 272 -0.07 -17.72 -1.46
CA GLN A 272 -0.26 -19.13 -1.08
C GLN A 272 -1.28 -19.25 0.07
N VAL A 273 -1.30 -18.23 0.94
CA VAL A 273 -2.29 -18.06 2.01
C VAL A 273 -2.96 -16.69 1.86
N GLU A 274 -4.09 -16.47 2.53
CA GLU A 274 -4.76 -15.17 2.50
C GLU A 274 -3.85 -14.06 3.07
N LEU A 275 -3.73 -12.94 2.33
CA LEU A 275 -2.94 -11.80 2.76
C LEU A 275 -3.73 -10.92 3.75
N GLU A 276 -3.07 -10.52 4.84
CA GLU A 276 -3.61 -9.49 5.74
C GLU A 276 -3.79 -8.17 4.94
N PRO A 277 -4.97 -7.51 5.01
CA PRO A 277 -5.11 -6.17 4.45
C PRO A 277 -4.29 -5.16 5.24
N TRP A 278 -3.80 -4.11 4.56
CA TRP A 278 -3.14 -3.02 5.25
C TRP A 278 -3.28 -1.68 4.53
N PRO A 279 -3.69 -0.59 5.22
CA PRO A 279 -4.07 -0.53 6.63
C PRO A 279 -5.49 -1.08 6.91
N ILE A 280 -5.76 -1.39 8.18
CA ILE A 280 -7.07 -1.80 8.67
C ILE A 280 -7.62 -0.73 9.60
N LEU A 281 -8.79 -0.17 9.26
CA LEU A 281 -9.46 0.85 10.05
C LEU A 281 -10.72 0.25 10.68
N LYS A 282 -10.62 -0.13 11.94
CA LYS A 282 -11.74 -0.62 12.75
C LYS A 282 -12.65 0.54 13.19
N MET A 283 -13.96 0.31 13.13
CA MET A 283 -14.98 1.21 13.66
C MET A 283 -16.11 0.44 14.34
N ASP A 284 -16.81 1.14 15.23
CA ASP A 284 -18.07 0.70 15.79
C ASP A 284 -19.20 1.23 14.89
N GLY A 285 -19.88 0.32 14.18
CA GLY A 285 -20.99 0.64 13.28
C GLY A 285 -22.25 1.11 14.01
N THR A 286 -22.32 0.96 15.34
CA THR A 286 -23.40 1.48 16.17
C THR A 286 -23.16 2.94 16.60
N ASP A 287 -21.92 3.44 16.52
CA ASP A 287 -21.53 4.81 16.89
C ASP A 287 -21.15 5.69 15.68
N PRO A 288 -21.99 6.68 15.31
CA PRO A 288 -21.68 7.64 14.25
C PRO A 288 -20.37 8.42 14.43
N ARG A 289 -19.87 8.60 15.67
CA ARG A 289 -18.58 9.28 15.90
C ARG A 289 -17.40 8.37 15.53
N SER A 290 -17.46 7.10 15.92
CA SER A 290 -16.51 6.06 15.52
C SER A 290 -16.43 5.93 14.00
N ILE A 291 -17.58 5.85 13.33
CA ILE A 291 -17.68 5.82 11.86
C ILE A 291 -16.99 7.05 11.25
N ARG A 292 -17.34 8.26 11.70
CA ARG A 292 -16.75 9.50 11.16
C ARG A 292 -15.24 9.52 11.31
N LYS A 293 -14.71 9.04 12.44
CA LYS A 293 -13.27 8.95 12.68
C LYS A 293 -12.58 7.99 11.73
N ALA A 294 -13.14 6.79 11.53
CA ALA A 294 -12.57 5.80 10.61
C ALA A 294 -12.57 6.30 9.15
N PHE A 295 -13.68 6.89 8.68
CA PHE A 295 -13.73 7.49 7.35
C PHE A 295 -12.83 8.72 7.20
N HIS A 296 -12.59 9.50 8.27
CA HIS A 296 -11.58 10.56 8.22
C HIS A 296 -10.17 9.99 8.02
N CYS A 297 -9.80 8.91 8.72
CA CYS A 297 -8.53 8.21 8.50
C CYS A 297 -8.44 7.62 7.09
N ALA A 298 -9.50 6.97 6.60
CA ALA A 298 -9.57 6.44 5.25
C ALA A 298 -9.38 7.53 4.19
N ASN A 299 -9.96 8.72 4.43
CA ASN A 299 -9.79 9.87 3.54
C ASN A 299 -8.33 10.33 3.47
N VAL A 300 -7.60 10.33 4.59
CA VAL A 300 -6.17 10.67 4.60
C VAL A 300 -5.33 9.60 3.91
N ALA A 301 -5.66 8.32 4.08
CA ALA A 301 -5.00 7.22 3.38
C ALA A 301 -5.19 7.34 1.84
N LEU A 302 -6.42 7.58 1.38
CA LEU A 302 -6.73 7.80 -0.03
C LEU A 302 -6.07 9.07 -0.60
N ASP A 303 -6.10 10.19 0.15
CA ASP A 303 -5.39 11.43 -0.24
C ASP A 303 -3.87 11.20 -0.34
N THR A 304 -3.31 10.33 0.52
CA THR A 304 -1.89 9.97 0.51
C THR A 304 -1.56 9.17 -0.75
N LEU A 305 -2.37 8.17 -1.11
CA LEU A 305 -2.21 7.42 -2.36
C LEU A 305 -2.35 8.32 -3.58
N GLU A 306 -3.36 9.19 -3.63
CA GLU A 306 -3.53 10.14 -4.75
C GLU A 306 -2.31 11.07 -4.89
N ALA A 307 -1.82 11.61 -3.77
CA ALA A 307 -0.64 12.47 -3.76
C ALA A 307 0.62 11.72 -4.18
N ALA A 308 0.77 10.46 -3.75
CA ALA A 308 1.90 9.62 -4.14
C ALA A 308 1.84 9.27 -5.64
N ALA A 309 0.67 8.90 -6.17
CA ALA A 309 0.48 8.67 -7.59
C ALA A 309 0.86 9.92 -8.42
N ARG A 310 0.54 11.11 -7.90
CA ARG A 310 0.99 12.36 -8.51
C ARG A 310 2.52 12.51 -8.48
N VAL A 311 3.18 12.20 -7.37
CA VAL A 311 4.65 12.23 -7.29
C VAL A 311 5.27 11.27 -8.31
N LEU A 312 4.80 10.02 -8.33
CA LEU A 312 5.29 8.99 -9.25
C LEU A 312 5.07 9.40 -10.72
N SER A 313 3.93 10.01 -11.06
CA SER A 313 3.70 10.53 -12.42
C SER A 313 4.67 11.64 -12.88
N LEU A 314 5.43 12.24 -11.95
CA LEU A 314 6.44 13.25 -12.24
C LEU A 314 7.87 12.67 -12.26
N VAL A 315 8.05 11.42 -11.83
CA VAL A 315 9.32 10.69 -11.92
C VAL A 315 9.62 10.42 -13.40
N PRO A 316 10.78 10.85 -13.93
CA PRO A 316 11.11 10.59 -15.33
C PRO A 316 11.17 9.08 -15.61
N GLY A 317 10.51 8.64 -16.68
CA GLY A 317 10.47 7.22 -17.05
C GLY A 317 9.43 6.39 -16.30
N PHE A 318 8.63 6.98 -15.39
CA PHE A 318 7.56 6.25 -14.72
C PHE A 318 6.48 5.78 -15.71
N GLU A 319 6.19 4.48 -15.68
CA GLU A 319 5.14 3.87 -16.48
C GLU A 319 3.89 3.62 -15.63
N ALA A 320 2.74 4.11 -16.10
CA ALA A 320 1.47 3.90 -15.43
C ALA A 320 1.08 2.42 -15.40
N MET A 321 0.48 1.97 -14.29
CA MET A 321 0.03 0.59 -14.13
C MET A 321 -1.00 0.16 -15.17
N VAL A 322 -1.80 1.09 -15.71
CA VAL A 322 -2.75 0.80 -16.80
C VAL A 322 -2.04 0.24 -18.05
N LYS A 323 -0.71 0.37 -18.16
CA LYS A 323 0.12 -0.20 -19.24
C LYS A 323 0.73 -1.57 -18.92
N ARG A 324 0.68 -2.06 -17.67
CA ARG A 324 1.18 -3.40 -17.28
C ARG A 324 0.03 -4.23 -16.68
N ASN A 325 -0.25 -5.37 -17.29
CA ASN A 325 -1.25 -6.36 -16.84
C ASN A 325 -0.52 -7.71 -16.67
N PRO A 326 -0.93 -8.58 -15.72
CA PRO A 326 -0.45 -8.69 -14.35
C PRO A 326 0.52 -9.87 -14.14
N TYR A 327 1.19 -10.35 -15.20
CA TYR A 327 2.28 -11.34 -15.06
C TYR A 327 3.38 -10.99 -16.06
N GLY A 328 4.45 -10.37 -15.58
CA GLY A 328 5.62 -10.02 -16.38
C GLY A 328 6.48 -8.94 -15.73
N VAL A 329 7.49 -9.39 -14.98
CA VAL A 329 8.86 -8.92 -15.23
C VAL A 329 9.28 -9.46 -16.59
#